data_AF-W1YHV4-F1
#
_entry.id   AF-W1YHV4-F1
#
_cell.length_a   1.000
_cell.length_b   1.000
_cell.length_c   1.000
_cell.angle_alpha   90.00
_cell.angle_beta   90.00
_cell.angle_gamma   90.00
#
_symmetry.space_group_name_H-M   'P 1'
#
loop_
_entity.id
_entity.type
_entity.pdbx_description
1 polymer ?
#
loop_
_entity_poly.entity_id
_entity_poly.type
_entity_poly.pdbx_seq_one_letter_code
_entity_poly.pdbx_strand_id
1 'polypeptide(L)'
;MFPQIFPIVVRFAAEEGIALRIDRQPLSNSGDLPANLRSSQGFSSAFYGEEISEALFLQVLDDASHRGDLSLEVMCHPAFIDNTIRQSAYCFPRLTELEVLTSASLKYAIAERGYRLG
;
A
#
# COMPACT_ATOMS: atom_id res chain seq x y z
N MET A 1 7.96 -5.96 7.98
CA MET A 1 8.35 -5.39 9.30
C MET A 1 9.17 -6.44 10.04
N PHE A 2 10.19 -6.03 10.82
CA PHE A 2 10.92 -6.99 11.66
C PHE A 2 9.96 -7.63 12.68
N PRO A 3 9.87 -8.97 12.77
CA PRO A 3 8.92 -9.65 13.65
C PRO A 3 9.00 -9.21 15.13
N GLN A 4 10.20 -8.84 15.60
CA GLN A 4 10.43 -8.40 16.97
C GLN A 4 9.84 -7.01 17.28
N ILE A 5 9.68 -6.17 16.26
CA ILE A 5 9.15 -4.80 16.39
C ILE A 5 7.64 -4.79 16.26
N PHE A 6 7.06 -5.75 15.53
CA PHE A 6 5.62 -5.78 15.24
C PHE A 6 4.72 -5.74 16.49
N PRO A 7 4.96 -6.53 17.57
CA PRO A 7 4.15 -6.44 18.78
C PRO A 7 4.20 -5.08 19.47
N ILE A 8 5.33 -4.37 19.38
CA ILE A 8 5.51 -3.04 19.97
C ILE A 8 4.64 -2.03 19.22
N VAL A 9 4.66 -2.09 17.89
CA VAL A 9 3.85 -1.20 17.03
C VAL A 9 2.36 -1.49 17.17
N VAL A 10 1.97 -2.77 17.25
CA VAL A 10 0.58 -3.19 17.49
C VAL A 10 0.07 -2.66 18.83
N ARG A 11 0.85 -2.82 19.91
CA ARG A 11 0.48 -2.30 21.23
C ARG A 11 0.31 -0.78 21.21
N PHE A 12 1.30 -0.07 20.66
CA PHE A 12 1.24 1.38 20.53
C PHE A 12 0.00 1.85 19.76
N ALA A 13 -0.28 1.23 18.60
CA ALA A 13 -1.45 1.59 17.80
C ALA A 13 -2.77 1.35 18.55
N ALA A 14 -2.86 0.27 19.33
CA ALA A 14 -4.04 -0.05 20.14
C ALA A 14 -4.22 0.90 21.33
N GLU A 15 -3.12 1.31 22.00
CA GLU A 15 -3.13 2.28 23.11
C GLU A 15 -3.52 3.69 22.64
N GLU A 16 -3.01 4.11 21.48
CA GLU A 16 -3.30 5.43 20.90
C GLU A 16 -4.60 5.46 20.07
N GLY A 17 -5.25 4.32 19.87
CA GLY A 17 -6.50 4.23 19.09
C GLY A 17 -6.33 4.55 17.60
N ILE A 18 -5.14 4.37 17.04
CA ILE A 18 -4.83 4.65 15.63
C ILE A 18 -4.87 3.38 14.77
N ALA A 19 -5.20 3.54 13.49
CA ALA A 19 -5.15 2.43 12.55
C ALA A 19 -3.69 2.08 12.18
N LEU A 20 -3.43 0.81 11.93
CA LEU A 20 -2.10 0.28 11.59
C LEU A 20 -2.11 -0.36 10.21
N ARG A 21 -1.14 0.00 9.36
CA ARG A 21 -0.81 -0.75 8.14
C ARG A 21 -0.25 -2.12 8.53
N ILE A 22 -0.84 -3.20 8.01
CA ILE A 22 -0.39 -4.56 8.25
C ILE A 22 -0.13 -5.26 6.92
N ASP A 23 1.13 -5.59 6.66
CA ASP A 23 1.49 -6.53 5.61
C ASP A 23 1.29 -7.95 6.16
N ARG A 24 0.20 -8.60 5.73
CA ARG A 24 -0.21 -9.92 6.22
C ARG A 24 0.55 -11.07 5.58
N GLN A 25 1.23 -10.87 4.45
CA GLN A 25 1.91 -11.95 3.73
C GLN A 25 3.05 -12.62 4.52
N PRO A 26 3.84 -11.90 5.34
CA PRO A 26 4.80 -12.54 6.26
C PRO A 26 4.20 -12.93 7.62
N LEU A 27 2.94 -12.58 7.92
CA LEU A 27 2.29 -12.81 9.21
C LEU A 27 1.37 -14.05 9.18
N SER A 28 1.88 -15.18 8.69
CA SER A 28 1.22 -16.49 8.88
C SER A 28 1.06 -16.88 10.36
N ASN A 29 1.71 -16.14 11.27
CA ASN A 29 1.66 -16.32 12.73
C ASN A 29 1.20 -15.06 13.47
N SER A 30 0.27 -14.27 12.91
CA SER A 30 -0.37 -13.22 13.70
C SER A 30 -1.19 -13.89 14.81
N GLY A 31 -0.61 -14.04 16.00
CA GLY A 31 -1.37 -14.24 17.22
C GLY A 31 -2.44 -13.16 17.34
N ASP A 32 -3.50 -13.45 18.10
CA ASP A 32 -4.69 -12.61 18.22
C ASP A 32 -4.34 -11.12 18.27
N LEU A 33 -4.58 -10.41 17.17
CA LEU A 33 -4.45 -8.97 17.13
C LEU A 33 -5.47 -8.39 18.12
N PRO A 34 -5.14 -7.28 18.82
CA PRO A 34 -6.10 -6.63 19.70
C PRO A 34 -7.42 -6.37 18.97
N ALA A 35 -8.55 -6.71 19.59
CA ALA A 35 -9.88 -6.60 18.95
C ALA A 35 -10.23 -5.17 18.50
N ASN A 36 -9.63 -4.15 19.14
CA ASN A 36 -9.80 -2.73 18.80
C ASN A 36 -8.83 -2.23 17.72
N LEU A 37 -7.87 -3.05 17.27
CA LEU A 37 -6.90 -2.65 16.25
C LEU A 37 -7.58 -2.58 14.87
N ARG A 38 -7.48 -1.43 14.21
CA ARG A 38 -8.01 -1.22 12.86
C ARG A 38 -6.90 -1.29 11.83
N SER A 39 -7.17 -1.91 10.70
CA SER A 39 -6.26 -2.01 9.55
C SER A 39 -7.07 -2.21 8.26
N SER A 40 -6.48 -1.89 7.10
CA SER A 40 -7.00 -2.36 5.80
C SER A 40 -7.03 -3.89 5.78
N GLN A 41 -7.90 -4.51 4.98
CA GLN A 41 -7.93 -5.97 4.85
C GLN A 41 -6.76 -6.49 4.01
N GLY A 42 -6.46 -5.81 2.91
CA GLY A 42 -5.30 -6.05 2.06
C GLY A 42 -4.27 -4.93 2.17
N PHE A 43 -3.01 -5.30 1.99
CA PHE A 43 -1.90 -4.37 1.77
C PHE A 43 -1.06 -4.86 0.58
N SER A 44 -0.65 -3.95 -0.30
CA SER A 44 0.26 -4.25 -1.40
C SER A 44 1.41 -3.25 -1.45
N SER A 45 2.63 -3.78 -1.53
CA SER A 45 3.85 -3.02 -1.84
C SER A 45 4.37 -3.30 -3.25
N ALA A 46 3.57 -3.93 -4.12
CA ALA A 46 4.00 -4.36 -5.45
C ALA A 46 4.19 -3.20 -6.43
N PHE A 47 3.53 -2.06 -6.21
CA PHE A 47 3.71 -0.84 -7.02
C PHE A 47 4.99 -0.11 -6.60
N TYR A 48 6.14 -0.75 -6.83
CA TYR A 48 7.47 -0.28 -6.46
C TYR A 48 8.53 -0.99 -7.34
N GLY A 49 9.70 -0.37 -7.48
CA GLY A 49 10.79 -0.88 -8.34
C GLY A 49 10.85 -0.16 -9.69
N GLU A 50 11.32 -0.86 -10.71
CA GLU A 50 11.56 -0.28 -12.04
C GLU A 50 10.38 -0.48 -13.02
N GLU A 51 9.55 -1.51 -12.81
CA GLU A 51 8.46 -1.88 -13.74
C GLU A 51 7.10 -1.29 -13.35
N ILE A 52 7.06 0.02 -13.10
CA ILE A 52 5.83 0.73 -12.68
C ILE A 52 4.96 1.04 -13.89
N SER A 53 3.69 0.63 -13.85
CA SER A 53 2.72 0.89 -14.92
C SER A 53 1.29 0.90 -14.41
N GLU A 54 0.37 1.47 -15.21
CA GLU A 54 -1.08 1.34 -14.95
C GLU A 54 -1.50 -0.13 -14.90
N ALA A 55 -0.98 -0.98 -15.79
CA ALA A 55 -1.30 -2.40 -15.82
C ALA A 55 -0.94 -3.11 -14.51
N LEU A 56 0.25 -2.82 -13.96
CA LEU A 56 0.66 -3.31 -12.65
C LEU A 56 -0.29 -2.84 -11.54
N PHE A 57 -0.67 -1.56 -11.54
CA PHE A 57 -1.58 -1.03 -10.53
C PHE A 57 -2.95 -1.72 -10.59
N LEU A 58 -3.51 -1.89 -11.79
CA LEU A 58 -4.78 -2.58 -11.99
C LEU A 58 -4.71 -4.05 -11.59
N GLN A 59 -3.60 -4.73 -11.88
CA GLN A 59 -3.37 -6.11 -11.43
C GLN A 59 -3.40 -6.21 -9.91
N VAL A 60 -2.80 -5.26 -9.19
CA VAL A 60 -2.85 -5.23 -7.71
C VAL A 60 -4.30 -5.12 -7.19
N LEU A 61 -5.15 -4.36 -7.86
CA LEU A 61 -6.57 -4.26 -7.51
C LEU A 61 -7.32 -5.55 -7.82
N ASP A 62 -7.08 -6.11 -9.00
CA ASP A 62 -7.71 -7.36 -9.43
C ASP A 62 -7.32 -8.50 -8.47
N ASP A 63 -6.05 -8.60 -8.07
CA ASP A 63 -5.58 -9.59 -7.09
C ASP A 63 -6.25 -9.42 -5.71
N ALA A 64 -6.47 -8.18 -5.26
CA ALA A 64 -7.18 -7.92 -4.00
C ALA A 64 -8.66 -8.30 -4.07
N SER A 65 -9.31 -8.00 -5.19
CA SER A 65 -10.69 -8.42 -5.45
C SER A 65 -10.81 -9.94 -5.48
N HIS A 66 -9.86 -10.64 -6.11
CA HIS A 66 -9.83 -12.11 -6.13
C HIS A 66 -9.65 -12.72 -4.73
N ARG A 67 -8.91 -12.06 -3.83
CA ARG A 67 -8.80 -12.47 -2.42
C ARG A 67 -10.06 -12.18 -1.60
N GLY A 68 -10.96 -11.34 -2.12
CA GLY A 68 -12.16 -10.87 -1.41
C GLY A 68 -11.87 -9.73 -0.42
N ASP A 69 -10.77 -9.00 -0.60
CA ASP A 69 -10.42 -7.85 0.26
C ASP A 69 -11.48 -6.73 0.08
N LEU A 70 -12.18 -6.36 1.15
CA LEU A 70 -13.15 -5.25 1.17
C LEU A 70 -12.49 -3.87 1.32
N SER A 71 -11.23 -3.84 1.73
CA SER A 71 -10.41 -2.63 1.77
C SER A 71 -8.96 -2.97 1.46
N LEU A 72 -8.33 -2.15 0.64
CA LEU A 72 -6.95 -2.35 0.18
C LEU A 72 -6.16 -1.06 0.38
N GLU A 73 -4.95 -1.21 0.92
CA GLU A 73 -3.95 -0.16 0.93
C GLU A 73 -2.84 -0.50 -0.08
N VAL A 74 -2.58 0.40 -1.04
CA VAL A 74 -1.47 0.27 -2.00
C VAL A 74 -0.41 1.32 -1.66
N MET A 75 0.79 0.86 -1.33
CA MET A 75 1.94 1.74 -1.10
C MET A 75 2.43 2.34 -2.42
N CYS A 76 2.79 3.62 -2.40
CA CYS A 76 3.41 4.34 -3.50
C CYS A 76 4.34 5.45 -2.97
N HIS A 77 5.15 6.03 -3.85
CA HIS A 77 6.18 7.03 -3.58
C HIS A 77 6.28 8.15 -4.64
N PRO A 78 5.17 8.67 -5.23
CA PRO A 78 5.24 9.68 -6.27
C PRO A 78 5.91 10.97 -5.77
N ALA A 79 6.81 11.54 -6.57
CA ALA A 79 7.48 12.79 -6.25
C ALA A 79 8.12 13.44 -7.49
N PHE A 80 8.25 14.76 -7.45
CA PHE A 80 9.22 15.48 -8.28
C PHE A 80 10.63 15.30 -7.74
N ILE A 81 11.64 15.49 -8.59
CA ILE A 81 13.05 15.32 -8.22
C ILE A 81 13.65 16.66 -7.80
N ASP A 82 14.00 16.76 -6.52
CA ASP A 82 14.81 17.84 -5.96
C ASP A 82 16.15 17.31 -5.41
N ASN A 83 16.94 18.18 -4.78
CA ASN A 83 18.24 17.79 -4.23
C ASN A 83 18.14 16.80 -3.05
N THR A 84 17.00 16.77 -2.36
CA THR A 84 16.75 15.85 -1.25
C THR A 84 16.41 14.47 -1.79
N ILE A 85 15.45 14.39 -2.72
CA ILE A 85 15.03 13.14 -3.37
C ILE A 85 16.18 12.50 -4.15
N ARG A 86 17.07 13.30 -4.74
CA ARG A 86 18.25 12.77 -5.46
C ARG A 86 19.17 11.92 -4.58
N GLN A 87 19.11 12.06 -3.26
CA GLN A 87 19.89 11.24 -2.33
C GLN A 87 19.25 9.86 -2.08
N SER A 88 17.99 9.67 -2.46
CA SER A 88 17.32 8.37 -2.35
C SER A 88 17.82 7.41 -3.42
N ALA A 89 18.05 6.15 -3.03
CA ALA A 89 18.25 5.05 -3.98
C ALA A 89 17.04 4.86 -4.92
N TYR A 90 15.86 5.30 -4.48
CA TYR A 90 14.63 5.27 -5.25
C TYR A 90 14.26 6.68 -5.71
N CYS A 91 15.06 7.26 -6.60
CA CYS A 91 14.92 8.65 -7.05
C CYS A 91 14.01 8.76 -8.28
N PHE A 92 14.50 8.35 -9.46
CA PHE A 92 13.81 8.58 -10.73
C PHE A 92 12.48 7.82 -10.91
N PRO A 93 12.30 6.58 -10.43
CA PRO A 93 11.02 5.88 -10.59
C PRO A 93 9.81 6.59 -9.98
N ARG A 94 10.04 7.51 -9.02
CA ARG A 94 8.99 8.35 -8.42
C ARG A 94 8.28 9.26 -9.42
N LEU A 95 8.95 9.65 -10.49
CA LEU A 95 8.32 10.42 -11.57
C LEU A 95 7.34 9.54 -12.35
N THR A 96 7.71 8.29 -12.63
CA THR A 96 6.83 7.31 -13.28
C THR A 96 5.62 7.00 -12.41
N GLU A 97 5.82 6.81 -11.10
CA GLU A 97 4.69 6.66 -10.16
C GLU A 97 3.75 7.86 -10.22
N LEU A 98 4.30 9.09 -10.22
CA LEU A 98 3.50 10.31 -10.30
C LEU A 98 2.69 10.38 -11.61
N GLU A 99 3.33 10.07 -12.74
CA GLU A 99 2.67 10.05 -14.05
C GLU A 99 1.51 9.04 -14.08
N VAL A 100 1.75 7.80 -13.63
CA VAL A 100 0.73 6.74 -13.59
C VAL A 100 -0.41 7.12 -12.64
N LEU A 101 -0.11 7.53 -11.41
CA LEU A 101 -1.13 7.81 -10.39
C LEU A 101 -1.96 9.06 -10.67
N THR A 102 -1.49 9.94 -11.55
CA THR A 102 -2.22 11.14 -11.97
C THR A 102 -2.92 10.98 -13.32
N SER A 103 -2.81 9.81 -13.95
CA SER A 103 -3.44 9.57 -15.25
C SER A 103 -4.97 9.52 -15.16
N ALA A 104 -5.63 10.09 -16.16
CA ALA A 104 -7.09 10.05 -16.24
C ALA A 104 -7.60 8.63 -16.52
N SER A 105 -6.88 7.86 -17.34
CA SER A 105 -7.19 6.45 -17.65
C SER A 105 -7.23 5.60 -16.40
N LEU A 106 -6.22 5.71 -15.53
CA LEU A 106 -6.18 4.94 -14.29
C LEU A 106 -7.37 5.27 -13.39
N LYS A 107 -7.70 6.56 -13.25
CA LYS A 107 -8.87 6.99 -12.44
C LYS A 107 -10.16 6.31 -12.90
N TYR A 108 -10.43 6.25 -14.21
CA TYR A 108 -11.62 5.59 -14.73
C TYR A 108 -11.55 4.07 -14.55
N ALA A 109 -10.40 3.46 -14.83
CA ALA A 109 -10.21 2.02 -14.69
C ALA A 109 -10.35 1.51 -13.24
N ILE A 110 -9.99 2.34 -12.25
CA ILE A 110 -10.25 2.07 -10.82
C ILE A 110 -11.74 2.08 -10.53
N ALA A 111 -12.46 3.10 -11.02
CA ALA A 111 -13.90 3.24 -10.80
C ALA A 111 -14.72 2.13 -11.46
N GLU A 112 -14.33 1.70 -12.67
CA GLU A 112 -14.96 0.58 -13.39
C GLU A 112 -14.85 -0.75 -12.64
N ARG A 113 -13.78 -0.93 -11.85
CA ARG A 113 -13.61 -2.08 -10.94
C ARG A 113 -14.41 -1.98 -9.64
N GLY A 114 -15.17 -0.88 -9.47
CA GLY A 114 -15.98 -0.65 -8.28
C GLY A 114 -15.21 -0.15 -7.06
N TYR A 115 -13.91 0.14 -7.19
CA TYR A 115 -13.13 0.72 -6.11
C TYR A 115 -13.53 2.18 -5.86
N ARG A 116 -13.46 2.57 -4.59
CA ARG A 116 -13.59 3.97 -4.14
C ARG A 116 -12.36 4.32 -3.32
N LEU A 117 -11.81 5.51 -3.56
CA LEU A 117 -10.76 6.04 -2.71
C LEU A 117 -11.37 6.36 -1.33
N GLY A 118 -10.81 5.74 -0.29
CA GLY A 118 -11.27 5.84 1.10
C GLY A 118 -10.49 6.85 1.92
#